data_AF-A0AAE9HB24-F1
#
_entry.id   AF-A0AAE9HB24-F1
#
_cell.length_a   1.000
_cell.length_b   1.000
_cell.length_c   1.000
_cell.angle_alpha   90.00
_cell.angle_beta   90.00
_cell.angle_gamma   90.00
#
_symmetry.space_group_name_H-M   'P 1'
#
loop_
_entity.id
_entity.type
_entity.pdbx_description
1 polymer ?
#
loop_
_entity_poly.entity_id
_entity_poly.type
_entity_poly.pdbx_seq_one_letter_code
_entity_poly.pdbx_strand_id
1 'polypeptide(L)'
;MKNSGPFRRFSSKIVKKVADRLPAYKLDLQFFAELDSNKMQDALAPINPSIDEFIEHAGKLQDKINQQRGEMNKAVMRHQKNINDFLAYAGYRYEVELVGEGEQAELKLRHIDHEEHLSGGNQHLSFGERNAFAIVLFMHECLAKKQDLIILDDPIYSFDKNKKYAILEMLFRRDADSCLKYKTVLMLTHDVEPIIDTVRSLEKQFNNQTSSAFLKLAAGQISESVIGKDDIQTFSEVCKTAIASDKHDVTKLIYLSVVTKLLTIKVMLIKCSPTFCTRGSVQ
;
A
#
# COMPACT_ATOMS: atom_id res chain seq x y z
N MET A 1 -28.83 4.53 3.26
CA MET A 1 -28.83 5.92 2.76
C MET A 1 -28.00 5.97 1.49
N LYS A 2 -28.57 6.51 0.40
CA LYS A 2 -27.90 6.67 -0.89
C LYS A 2 -26.84 7.78 -0.77
N ASN A 3 -25.57 7.41 -0.63
CA ASN A 3 -24.48 8.39 -0.70
C ASN A 3 -24.20 8.73 -2.16
N SER A 4 -24.76 9.85 -2.59
CA SER A 4 -24.38 10.58 -3.80
C SER A 4 -22.98 11.18 -3.62
N GLY A 5 -21.95 10.44 -4.02
CA GLY A 5 -20.60 10.98 -4.24
C GLY A 5 -20.53 11.81 -5.53
N PRO A 6 -19.53 12.70 -5.69
CA PRO A 6 -19.50 13.73 -6.73
C PRO A 6 -19.14 13.20 -8.15
N PHE A 7 -18.96 11.90 -8.33
CA PHE A 7 -18.59 11.30 -9.61
C PHE A 7 -19.82 10.77 -10.37
N ARG A 8 -20.66 11.66 -10.91
CA ARG A 8 -21.49 11.29 -12.07
C ARG A 8 -20.58 11.28 -13.30
N ARG A 9 -19.89 10.17 -13.53
CA ARG A 9 -19.07 9.97 -14.74
C ARG A 9 -20.00 9.71 -15.92
N PHE A 10 -19.94 10.56 -16.94
CA PHE A 10 -20.68 10.35 -18.20
C PHE A 10 -20.38 8.95 -18.74
N SER A 11 -21.43 8.15 -18.97
CA SER A 11 -21.29 6.79 -19.47
C SER A 11 -20.77 6.81 -20.92
N SER A 12 -19.60 6.23 -21.16
CA SER A 12 -19.02 6.08 -22.50
C SER A 12 -19.97 5.38 -23.49
N LYS A 13 -20.90 4.57 -22.98
CA LYS A 13 -21.92 3.89 -23.78
C LYS A 13 -22.87 4.90 -24.42
N ILE A 14 -23.10 6.04 -23.78
CA ILE A 14 -23.94 7.13 -24.32
C ILE A 14 -23.18 7.84 -25.45
N VAL A 15 -21.91 8.19 -25.24
CA VAL A 15 -21.09 8.89 -26.26
C VAL A 15 -20.91 8.02 -27.51
N LYS A 16 -20.60 6.72 -27.36
CA LYS A 16 -20.54 5.78 -28.51
C LYS A 16 -21.89 5.69 -29.24
N LYS A 17 -22.99 5.48 -28.51
CA LYS A 17 -24.34 5.42 -29.11
C LYS A 17 -24.73 6.68 -29.87
N VAL A 18 -24.26 7.85 -29.43
CA VAL A 18 -24.53 9.13 -30.08
C VAL A 18 -23.72 9.23 -31.37
N ALA A 19 -22.40 8.98 -31.32
CA ALA A 19 -21.53 9.00 -32.49
C ALA A 19 -21.95 7.99 -33.59
N ASP A 20 -22.45 6.80 -33.20
CA ASP A 20 -22.88 5.77 -34.15
C ASP A 20 -24.24 6.07 -34.81
N ARG A 21 -25.11 6.87 -34.16
CA ARG A 21 -26.49 7.15 -34.65
C ARG A 21 -26.63 8.45 -35.41
N LEU A 22 -25.81 9.46 -35.10
CA LEU A 22 -25.85 10.77 -35.75
C LEU A 22 -25.65 10.74 -37.28
N PRO A 23 -24.78 9.88 -37.85
CA PRO A 23 -24.64 9.79 -39.30
C PRO A 23 -25.94 9.38 -40.01
N ALA A 24 -26.79 8.60 -39.34
CA ALA A 24 -28.08 8.16 -39.90
C ALA A 24 -29.16 9.26 -39.92
N TYR A 25 -28.92 10.38 -39.23
CA TYR A 25 -29.81 11.54 -39.25
C TYR A 25 -29.41 12.58 -40.30
N LYS A 26 -28.33 12.34 -41.07
CA LYS A 26 -28.00 13.17 -42.23
C LYS A 26 -29.06 12.97 -43.31
N LEU A 27 -29.61 14.06 -43.80
CA LEU A 27 -30.57 14.06 -44.90
C LEU A 27 -29.80 14.35 -46.19
N ASP A 28 -29.76 13.36 -47.07
CA ASP A 28 -29.18 13.46 -48.40
C ASP A 28 -30.31 13.52 -49.44
N LEU A 29 -30.46 14.69 -50.07
CA LEU A 29 -31.49 14.97 -51.07
C LEU A 29 -31.36 14.10 -52.33
N GLN A 30 -30.20 13.46 -52.57
CA GLN A 30 -30.01 12.52 -53.67
C GLN A 30 -30.99 11.33 -53.60
N PHE A 31 -31.48 11.00 -52.41
CA PHE A 31 -32.46 9.93 -52.19
C PHE A 31 -33.91 10.43 -52.18
N PHE A 32 -34.14 11.74 -52.31
CA PHE A 32 -35.46 12.37 -52.27
C PHE A 32 -35.65 13.40 -53.40
N ALA A 33 -35.64 12.92 -54.64
CA ALA A 33 -35.79 13.78 -55.84
C ALA A 33 -37.07 14.65 -55.86
N GLU A 34 -38.12 14.24 -55.15
CA GLU A 34 -39.38 14.99 -55.02
C GLU A 34 -39.31 16.16 -54.02
N LEU A 35 -38.32 16.16 -53.13
CA LEU A 35 -38.12 17.16 -52.07
C LEU A 35 -36.96 18.12 -52.38
N ASP A 36 -36.29 17.96 -53.54
CA ASP A 36 -35.15 18.76 -53.98
C ASP A 36 -35.57 20.14 -54.53
N SER A 37 -36.14 20.95 -53.63
CA SER A 37 -36.46 22.35 -53.90
C SER A 37 -35.40 23.27 -53.28
N ASN A 38 -35.18 24.45 -53.88
CA ASN A 38 -34.25 25.46 -53.35
C ASN A 38 -34.50 25.77 -51.85
N LYS A 39 -35.78 25.81 -51.42
CA LYS A 39 -36.14 26.03 -50.00
C LYS A 39 -35.68 24.90 -49.08
N MET A 40 -35.67 23.66 -49.57
CA MET A 40 -35.26 22.49 -48.79
C MET A 40 -33.73 22.41 -48.70
N GLN A 41 -33.03 22.76 -49.79
CA GLN A 41 -31.57 22.91 -49.78
C GLN A 41 -31.11 24.00 -48.80
N ASP A 42 -31.75 25.17 -48.81
CA ASP A 42 -31.45 26.27 -47.88
C ASP A 42 -31.70 25.87 -46.41
N ALA A 43 -32.72 25.05 -46.14
CA ALA A 43 -33.01 24.54 -44.80
C ALA A 43 -32.02 23.47 -44.32
N LEU A 44 -31.47 22.66 -45.24
CA LEU A 44 -30.49 21.61 -44.94
C LEU A 44 -29.05 22.14 -44.82
N ALA A 45 -28.74 23.24 -45.51
CA ALA A 45 -27.44 23.90 -45.48
C ALA A 45 -26.91 24.22 -44.07
N PRO A 46 -27.71 24.63 -43.07
CA PRO A 46 -27.24 24.77 -41.69
C PRO A 46 -27.30 23.48 -40.86
N ILE A 47 -28.20 22.55 -41.19
CA ILE A 47 -28.48 21.35 -40.37
C ILE A 47 -27.38 20.30 -40.53
N ASN A 48 -27.03 19.94 -41.77
CA ASN A 48 -26.03 18.90 -42.01
C ASN A 48 -24.64 19.28 -41.46
N PRO A 49 -24.15 20.53 -41.63
CA PRO A 49 -22.90 20.97 -40.99
C PRO A 49 -22.98 20.99 -39.46
N SER A 50 -24.12 21.35 -38.88
CA SER A 50 -24.31 21.28 -37.41
C SER A 50 -24.24 19.84 -36.89
N ILE A 51 -24.77 18.87 -37.65
CA ILE A 51 -24.64 17.44 -37.33
C ILE A 51 -23.16 17.01 -37.45
N ASP A 52 -22.45 17.46 -38.47
CA ASP A 52 -21.02 17.19 -38.65
C ASP A 52 -20.18 17.73 -37.50
N GLU A 53 -20.42 18.98 -37.10
CA GLU A 53 -19.76 19.60 -35.95
C GLU A 53 -20.06 18.82 -34.66
N PHE A 54 -21.29 18.34 -34.48
CA PHE A 54 -21.66 17.56 -33.30
C PHE A 54 -21.01 16.16 -33.30
N ILE A 55 -20.88 15.51 -34.46
CA ILE A 55 -20.13 14.26 -34.63
C ILE A 55 -18.64 14.48 -34.28
N GLU A 56 -18.05 15.57 -34.75
CA GLU A 56 -16.65 15.91 -34.46
C GLU A 56 -16.42 16.11 -32.95
N HIS A 57 -17.31 16.85 -32.29
CA HIS A 57 -17.25 17.04 -30.84
C HIS A 57 -17.46 15.73 -30.06
N ALA A 58 -18.37 14.87 -30.51
CA ALA A 58 -18.58 13.54 -29.91
C ALA A 58 -17.33 12.65 -30.05
N GLY A 59 -16.68 12.68 -31.22
CA GLY A 59 -15.41 11.99 -31.47
C GLY A 59 -14.29 12.48 -30.54
N LYS A 60 -14.06 13.79 -30.47
CA LYS A 60 -13.09 14.41 -29.55
C LYS A 60 -13.33 14.02 -28.09
N LEU A 61 -14.60 13.94 -27.66
CA LEU A 61 -14.96 13.53 -26.31
C LEU A 61 -14.68 12.03 -26.08
N GLN A 62 -15.00 11.19 -27.07
CA GLN A 62 -14.72 9.75 -27.02
C GLN A 62 -13.23 9.47 -26.88
N ASP A 63 -12.38 10.21 -27.61
CA ASP A 63 -10.93 10.09 -27.52
C ASP A 63 -10.42 10.44 -26.11
N LYS A 64 -10.89 11.56 -25.54
CA LYS A 64 -10.57 11.95 -24.16
C LYS A 64 -11.02 10.90 -23.14
N ILE A 65 -12.20 10.30 -23.32
CA ILE A 65 -12.70 9.22 -22.45
C ILE A 65 -11.81 7.97 -22.56
N ASN A 66 -11.37 7.61 -23.76
CA ASN A 66 -10.48 6.47 -23.98
C ASN A 66 -9.10 6.71 -23.34
N GLN A 67 -8.54 7.91 -23.48
CA GLN A 67 -7.29 8.29 -22.83
C GLN A 67 -7.41 8.17 -21.31
N GLN A 68 -8.48 8.74 -20.73
CA GLN A 68 -8.73 8.68 -19.28
C GLN A 68 -8.87 7.23 -18.79
N ARG A 69 -9.53 6.36 -19.55
CA ARG A 69 -9.62 4.92 -19.24
C ARG A 69 -8.27 4.24 -19.28
N GLY A 70 -7.44 4.54 -20.26
CA GLY A 70 -6.08 4.02 -20.37
C GLY A 70 -5.23 4.39 -19.15
N GLU A 71 -5.28 5.64 -18.72
CA GLU A 71 -4.59 6.11 -17.51
C GLU A 71 -5.11 5.45 -16.24
N MET A 72 -6.43 5.33 -16.11
CA MET A 72 -7.08 4.66 -14.98
C MET A 72 -6.65 3.18 -14.90
N ASN A 73 -6.67 2.45 -16.01
CA ASN A 73 -6.27 1.05 -16.04
C ASN A 73 -4.79 0.88 -15.68
N LYS A 74 -3.92 1.78 -16.16
CA LYS A 74 -2.49 1.78 -15.79
C LYS A 74 -2.29 2.02 -14.29
N ALA A 75 -3.04 2.97 -13.71
CA ALA A 75 -2.97 3.24 -12.27
C ALA A 75 -3.45 2.04 -11.45
N VAL A 76 -4.57 1.44 -11.84
CA VAL A 76 -5.13 0.25 -11.16
C VAL A 76 -4.15 -0.93 -11.22
N MET A 77 -3.61 -1.26 -12.40
CA MET A 77 -2.65 -2.35 -12.56
C MET A 77 -1.38 -2.11 -11.74
N ARG A 78 -0.91 -0.86 -11.65
CA ARG A 78 0.23 -0.48 -10.81
C ARG A 78 -0.07 -0.70 -9.32
N HIS A 79 -1.23 -0.25 -8.83
CA HIS A 79 -1.60 -0.43 -7.43
C HIS A 79 -1.83 -1.90 -7.08
N GLN A 80 -2.50 -2.67 -7.93
CA GLN A 80 -2.69 -4.10 -7.73
C GLN A 80 -1.35 -4.83 -7.62
N LYS A 81 -0.41 -4.54 -8.54
CA LYS A 81 0.95 -5.10 -8.49
C LYS A 81 1.66 -4.73 -7.19
N ASN A 82 1.66 -3.45 -6.81
CA ASN A 82 2.35 -3.00 -5.60
C ASN A 82 1.80 -3.66 -4.33
N ILE A 83 0.48 -3.85 -4.24
CA ILE A 83 -0.18 -4.54 -3.14
C ILE A 83 0.24 -6.01 -3.11
N ASN A 84 0.20 -6.70 -4.26
CA ASN A 84 0.57 -8.12 -4.32
C ASN A 84 2.06 -8.36 -4.04
N ASP A 85 2.94 -7.48 -4.55
CA ASP A 85 4.37 -7.51 -4.26
C ASP A 85 4.63 -7.29 -2.76
N PHE A 86 3.81 -6.47 -2.08
CA PHE A 86 3.86 -6.33 -0.63
C PHE A 86 3.42 -7.62 0.09
N LEU A 87 2.28 -8.19 -0.28
CA LEU A 87 1.75 -9.38 0.36
C LEU A 87 2.73 -10.54 0.26
N ALA A 88 3.31 -10.75 -0.92
CA ALA A 88 4.36 -11.72 -1.15
C ALA A 88 5.61 -11.45 -0.30
N TYR A 89 6.08 -10.19 -0.25
CA TYR A 89 7.26 -9.81 0.53
C TYR A 89 7.08 -10.02 2.04
N ALA A 90 5.89 -9.73 2.57
CA ALA A 90 5.56 -9.94 3.98
C ALA A 90 5.21 -11.42 4.31
N GLY A 91 5.22 -12.31 3.32
CA GLY A 91 4.92 -13.73 3.47
C GLY A 91 3.44 -14.04 3.65
N TYR A 92 2.54 -13.13 3.25
CA TYR A 92 1.11 -13.38 3.22
C TYR A 92 0.73 -14.20 1.99
N ARG A 93 -0.05 -15.27 2.19
CA ARG A 93 -0.51 -16.16 1.11
C ARG A 93 -1.79 -15.67 0.45
N TYR A 94 -1.87 -14.37 0.21
CA TYR A 94 -3.03 -13.73 -0.39
C TYR A 94 -2.64 -12.83 -1.55
N GLU A 95 -3.53 -12.72 -2.52
CA GLU A 95 -3.41 -11.84 -3.66
C GLU A 95 -4.70 -11.07 -3.87
N VAL A 96 -4.55 -9.83 -4.32
CA VAL A 96 -5.63 -8.95 -4.70
C VAL A 96 -5.80 -8.98 -6.21
N GLU A 97 -7.06 -9.09 -6.63
CA GLU A 97 -7.48 -9.08 -8.01
C GLU A 97 -8.62 -8.09 -8.20
N LEU A 98 -8.49 -7.24 -9.22
CA LEU A 98 -9.60 -6.38 -9.62
C LEU A 98 -10.53 -7.16 -10.55
N VAL A 99 -11.79 -7.33 -10.15
CA VAL A 99 -12.81 -8.03 -10.94
C VAL A 99 -13.87 -7.03 -11.40
N GLY A 100 -14.24 -7.07 -12.69
CA GLY A 100 -15.25 -6.20 -13.28
C GLY A 100 -14.68 -4.96 -13.98
N GLU A 101 -15.56 -4.18 -14.62
CA GLU A 101 -15.20 -2.98 -15.38
C GLU A 101 -15.98 -1.74 -14.93
N GLY A 102 -15.29 -0.60 -14.89
CA GLY A 102 -15.92 0.71 -14.64
C GLY A 102 -16.48 0.83 -13.22
N GLU A 103 -17.79 1.07 -13.10
CA GLU A 103 -18.48 1.22 -11.80
C GLU A 103 -18.70 -0.12 -11.08
N GLN A 104 -18.53 -1.25 -11.77
CA GLN A 104 -18.61 -2.59 -11.18
C GLN A 104 -17.22 -3.16 -10.84
N ALA A 105 -16.18 -2.34 -10.88
CA ALA A 105 -14.85 -2.75 -10.48
C ALA A 105 -14.81 -2.99 -8.96
N GLU A 106 -14.62 -4.24 -8.58
CA GLU A 106 -14.48 -4.67 -7.19
C GLU A 106 -13.06 -5.19 -6.97
N LEU A 107 -12.46 -4.75 -5.87
CA LEU A 107 -11.19 -5.30 -5.40
C LEU A 107 -11.49 -6.57 -4.61
N LYS A 108 -11.15 -7.74 -5.17
CA LYS A 108 -11.37 -9.04 -4.52
C LYS A 108 -10.07 -9.60 -3.98
N LEU A 109 -10.18 -10.28 -2.86
CA LEU A 109 -9.06 -10.96 -2.22
C LEU A 109 -9.16 -12.46 -2.46
N ARG A 110 -8.04 -13.10 -2.80
CA ARG A 110 -7.94 -14.52 -3.07
C ARG A 110 -6.77 -15.11 -2.29
N HIS A 111 -6.94 -16.29 -1.69
CA HIS A 111 -5.82 -17.03 -1.11
C HIS A 111 -5.05 -17.72 -2.23
N ILE A 112 -3.71 -17.73 -2.20
CA ILE A 112 -2.89 -18.28 -3.31
C ILE A 112 -3.22 -19.75 -3.57
N ASP A 113 -3.46 -20.53 -2.50
CA ASP A 113 -3.77 -21.96 -2.57
C ASP A 113 -5.23 -22.28 -2.96
N HIS A 114 -6.08 -21.28 -3.20
CA HIS A 114 -7.48 -21.46 -3.61
C HIS A 114 -7.82 -20.62 -4.86
N GLU A 115 -8.60 -21.19 -5.77
CA GLU A 115 -9.06 -20.47 -6.98
C GLU A 115 -10.23 -19.51 -6.69
N GLU A 116 -10.98 -19.75 -5.60
CA GLU A 116 -12.14 -18.93 -5.25
C GLU A 116 -11.77 -17.62 -4.53
N HIS A 117 -12.43 -16.52 -4.91
CA HIS A 117 -12.35 -15.25 -4.19
C HIS A 117 -13.03 -15.36 -2.82
N LEU A 118 -12.41 -14.79 -1.80
CA LEU A 118 -12.97 -14.77 -0.46
C LEU A 118 -14.24 -13.91 -0.43
N SER A 119 -15.38 -14.55 -0.16
CA SER A 119 -16.64 -13.87 0.13
C SER A 119 -16.70 -13.57 1.64
N GLY A 120 -16.39 -12.33 2.02
CA GLY A 120 -16.41 -11.88 3.42
C GLY A 120 -15.04 -11.94 4.12
N GLY A 121 -14.32 -10.82 4.12
CA GLY A 121 -12.96 -10.71 4.68
C GLY A 121 -12.83 -10.99 6.18
N ASN A 122 -13.94 -11.02 6.93
CA ASN A 122 -13.96 -11.34 8.37
C ASN A 122 -13.83 -12.84 8.67
N GLN A 123 -14.08 -13.73 7.71
CA GLN A 123 -14.17 -15.17 7.97
C GLN A 123 -12.85 -15.93 7.74
N HIS A 124 -11.86 -15.31 7.08
CA HIS A 124 -10.68 -16.03 6.57
C HIS A 124 -9.35 -15.36 6.90
N LEU A 125 -9.33 -14.06 7.22
CA LEU A 125 -8.11 -13.34 7.56
C LEU A 125 -7.89 -13.32 9.08
N SER A 126 -6.66 -13.62 9.50
CA SER A 126 -6.21 -13.37 10.86
C SER A 126 -6.22 -11.87 11.19
N PHE A 127 -6.19 -11.55 12.48
CA PHE A 127 -6.15 -10.16 12.94
C PHE A 127 -4.96 -9.38 12.37
N GLY A 128 -3.78 -9.98 12.33
CA GLY A 128 -2.58 -9.39 11.74
C GLY A 128 -2.75 -9.14 10.24
N GLU A 129 -3.24 -10.12 9.48
CA GLU A 129 -3.47 -9.95 8.03
C GLU A 129 -4.44 -8.81 7.73
N ARG A 130 -5.55 -8.73 8.46
CA ARG A 130 -6.51 -7.62 8.33
C ARG A 130 -5.85 -6.27 8.57
N ASN A 131 -5.00 -6.17 9.59
CA ASN A 131 -4.29 -4.93 9.90
C ASN A 131 -3.26 -4.57 8.82
N ALA A 132 -2.53 -5.56 8.29
CA ALA A 132 -1.59 -5.32 7.18
C ALA A 132 -2.32 -4.77 5.95
N PHE A 133 -3.45 -5.37 5.57
CA PHE A 133 -4.29 -4.86 4.48
C PHE A 133 -4.77 -3.43 4.74
N ALA A 134 -5.26 -3.15 5.96
CA ALA A 134 -5.73 -1.83 6.32
C ALA A 134 -4.62 -0.77 6.18
N ILE A 135 -3.42 -1.05 6.65
CA ILE A 135 -2.27 -0.14 6.58
C ILE A 135 -1.84 0.12 5.14
N VAL A 136 -1.81 -0.92 4.30
CA VAL A 136 -1.45 -0.79 2.87
C VAL A 136 -2.47 0.07 2.12
N LEU A 137 -3.76 -0.18 2.35
CA LEU A 137 -4.84 0.60 1.74
C LEU A 137 -4.82 2.05 2.22
N PHE A 138 -4.60 2.24 3.52
CA PHE A 138 -4.44 3.55 4.13
C PHE A 138 -3.24 4.32 3.54
N MET A 139 -2.10 3.66 3.39
CA MET A 139 -0.91 4.24 2.74
C MET A 139 -1.24 4.72 1.32
N HIS A 140 -1.88 3.87 0.50
CA HIS A 140 -2.27 4.25 -0.85
C HIS A 140 -3.30 5.39 -0.88
N GLU A 141 -4.22 5.44 0.08
CA GLU A 141 -5.16 6.55 0.24
C GLU A 141 -4.44 7.86 0.57
N CYS A 142 -3.46 7.84 1.49
CA CYS A 142 -2.63 9.00 1.81
C CYS A 142 -1.87 9.52 0.59
N LEU A 143 -1.32 8.63 -0.23
CA LEU A 143 -0.62 8.98 -1.46
C LEU A 143 -1.57 9.58 -2.50
N ALA A 144 -2.72 8.94 -2.72
CA ALA A 144 -3.72 9.40 -3.69
C ALA A 144 -4.28 10.78 -3.33
N LYS A 145 -4.56 11.01 -2.04
CA LYS A 145 -5.07 12.29 -1.53
C LYS A 145 -3.98 13.33 -1.27
N LYS A 146 -2.70 12.97 -1.42
CA LYS A 146 -1.52 13.84 -1.17
C LYS A 146 -1.55 14.48 0.23
N GLN A 147 -1.71 13.66 1.26
CA GLN A 147 -1.75 14.15 2.64
C GLN A 147 -0.39 14.76 3.06
N ASP A 148 -0.45 15.85 3.82
CA ASP A 148 0.73 16.56 4.34
C ASP A 148 1.20 16.01 5.70
N LEU A 149 0.25 15.57 6.54
CA LEU A 149 0.51 14.97 7.85
C LEU A 149 -0.22 13.63 7.96
N ILE A 150 0.51 12.60 8.39
CA ILE A 150 -0.02 11.25 8.58
C ILE A 150 0.27 10.84 10.02
N ILE A 151 -0.76 10.38 10.73
CA ILE A 151 -0.63 9.90 12.11
C ILE A 151 -0.95 8.42 12.12
N LEU A 152 -0.01 7.61 12.60
CA LEU A 152 -0.15 6.16 12.76
C LEU A 152 -0.17 5.84 14.25
N ASP A 153 -1.32 5.43 14.76
CA ASP A 153 -1.48 5.00 16.15
C ASP A 153 -1.32 3.47 16.25
N ASP A 154 -0.21 3.07 16.84
CA ASP A 154 0.25 1.70 17.04
C ASP A 154 0.11 0.79 15.82
N PRO A 155 0.66 1.18 14.65
CA PRO A 155 0.36 0.51 13.39
C PRO A 155 0.82 -0.95 13.36
N ILE A 156 1.81 -1.34 14.17
CA ILE A 156 2.50 -2.61 13.99
C ILE A 156 2.37 -3.63 15.13
N TYR A 157 1.64 -3.30 16.19
CA TYR A 157 1.58 -4.15 17.39
C TYR A 157 1.05 -5.56 17.12
N SER A 158 0.17 -5.71 16.13
CA SER A 158 -0.45 -6.98 15.77
C SER A 158 0.46 -7.97 15.03
N PHE A 159 1.69 -7.59 14.71
CA PHE A 159 2.56 -8.36 13.81
C PHE A 159 3.64 -9.15 14.57
N ASP A 160 4.07 -10.27 13.97
CA ASP A 160 5.29 -10.94 14.39
C ASP A 160 6.53 -10.12 14.01
N LYS A 161 7.67 -10.44 14.63
CA LYS A 161 8.92 -9.67 14.47
C LYS A 161 9.35 -9.50 13.01
N ASN A 162 9.18 -10.54 12.19
CA ASN A 162 9.57 -10.49 10.78
C ASN A 162 8.62 -9.60 9.97
N LYS A 163 7.31 -9.66 10.24
CA LYS A 163 6.29 -8.83 9.59
C LYS A 163 6.38 -7.37 10.00
N LYS A 164 6.74 -7.05 11.26
CA LYS A 164 6.95 -5.66 11.71
C LYS A 164 7.97 -4.95 10.83
N TYR A 165 9.12 -5.58 10.59
CA TYR A 165 10.13 -5.04 9.70
C TYR A 165 9.61 -4.87 8.26
N ALA A 166 8.90 -5.88 7.72
CA ALA A 166 8.34 -5.80 6.37
C ALA A 166 7.34 -4.65 6.20
N ILE A 167 6.52 -4.37 7.23
CA ILE A 167 5.58 -3.23 7.23
C ILE A 167 6.34 -1.90 7.27
N LEU A 168 7.35 -1.76 8.14
CA LEU A 168 8.14 -0.53 8.22
C LEU A 168 8.94 -0.27 6.95
N GLU A 169 9.51 -1.31 6.34
CA GLU A 169 10.19 -1.23 5.04
C GLU A 169 9.22 -0.77 3.95
N MET A 170 8.04 -1.38 3.87
CA MET A 170 7.03 -0.98 2.91
C MET A 170 6.62 0.49 3.09
N LEU A 171 6.34 0.90 4.33
CA LEU A 171 5.83 2.23 4.63
C LEU A 171 6.84 3.34 4.36
N PHE A 172 8.13 3.09 4.53
CA PHE A 172 9.11 4.18 4.59
C PHE A 172 10.33 4.01 3.67
N ARG A 173 10.51 2.86 3.00
CA ARG A 173 11.77 2.57 2.27
C ARG A 173 11.63 2.28 0.79
N ARG A 174 10.46 1.85 0.32
CA ARG A 174 10.21 1.66 -1.11
C ARG A 174 10.32 2.97 -1.89
N ASP A 175 10.13 2.91 -3.20
CA ASP A 175 10.11 4.10 -4.05
C ASP A 175 9.11 5.13 -3.52
N ALA A 176 9.47 6.40 -3.52
CA ALA A 176 8.69 7.48 -2.90
C ALA A 176 7.26 7.62 -3.47
N ASP A 177 7.04 7.17 -4.70
CA ASP A 177 5.71 7.15 -5.34
C ASP A 177 4.80 6.00 -4.82
N SER A 178 5.36 5.10 -4.01
CA SER A 178 4.72 3.87 -3.54
C SER A 178 4.68 3.73 -2.01
N CYS A 179 5.27 4.66 -1.27
CA CYS A 179 5.36 4.64 0.19
C CYS A 179 5.32 6.06 0.78
N LEU A 180 5.32 6.17 2.11
CA LEU A 180 5.26 7.44 2.84
C LEU A 180 6.62 8.15 2.97
N LYS A 181 7.61 7.77 2.17
CA LYS A 181 8.92 8.42 2.16
C LYS A 181 8.77 9.88 1.74
N TYR A 182 9.50 10.77 2.43
CA TYR A 182 9.40 12.24 2.29
C TYR A 182 8.04 12.85 2.67
N LYS A 183 7.16 12.10 3.36
CA LYS A 183 5.97 12.64 4.02
C LYS A 183 6.24 12.87 5.50
N THR A 184 5.52 13.81 6.08
CA THR A 184 5.56 14.01 7.54
C THR A 184 4.65 12.97 8.19
N VAL A 185 5.27 11.99 8.85
CA VAL A 185 4.57 10.90 9.53
C VAL A 185 4.90 10.90 11.00
N LEU A 186 3.87 10.98 11.85
CA LEU A 186 3.98 10.75 13.28
C LEU A 186 3.52 9.31 13.57
N MET A 187 4.45 8.46 14.02
CA MET A 187 4.14 7.10 14.43
C MET A 187 4.20 7.02 15.96
N LEU A 188 3.06 6.70 16.58
CA LEU A 188 2.96 6.43 18.01
C LEU A 188 2.96 4.92 18.18
N THR A 189 3.82 4.40 19.05
CA THR A 189 3.82 2.97 19.36
C THR A 189 4.38 2.77 20.76
N HIS A 190 3.96 1.68 21.38
CA HIS A 190 4.55 1.21 22.64
C HIS A 190 5.65 0.16 22.40
N ASP A 191 5.88 -0.22 21.14
CA ASP A 191 6.90 -1.18 20.75
C ASP A 191 8.27 -0.51 20.54
N VAL A 192 9.32 -1.12 21.09
CA VAL A 192 10.70 -0.65 20.96
C VAL A 192 11.41 -1.22 19.73
N GLU A 193 10.93 -2.32 19.15
CA GLU A 193 11.56 -2.96 17.98
C GLU A 193 11.73 -2.01 16.78
N PRO A 194 10.73 -1.18 16.41
CA PRO A 194 10.86 -0.22 15.32
C PRO A 194 11.95 0.80 15.56
N ILE A 195 12.03 1.28 16.81
CA ILE A 195 12.99 2.29 17.23
C ILE A 195 14.41 1.70 17.14
N ILE A 196 14.59 0.45 17.58
CA ILE A 196 15.88 -0.25 17.43
C ILE A 196 16.26 -0.38 15.95
N ASP A 197 15.31 -0.76 15.10
CA ASP A 197 15.55 -0.95 13.68
C ASP A 197 15.89 0.36 12.96
N THR A 198 15.15 1.44 13.22
CA THR A 198 15.34 2.74 12.55
C THR A 198 16.52 3.53 13.10
N VAL A 199 16.74 3.54 14.42
CA VAL A 199 17.75 4.39 15.08
C VAL A 199 19.11 3.70 15.19
N ARG A 200 19.17 2.37 15.36
CA ARG A 200 20.45 1.65 15.58
C ARG A 200 20.82 0.70 14.45
N SER A 201 19.94 -0.22 14.08
CA SER A 201 20.31 -1.32 13.17
C SER A 201 20.43 -0.88 11.71
N LEU A 202 19.51 -0.03 11.26
CA LEU A 202 19.36 0.35 9.85
C LEU A 202 19.40 1.87 9.65
N GLU A 203 20.03 2.60 10.57
CA GLU A 203 20.21 4.06 10.57
C GLU A 203 20.59 4.60 9.18
N LYS A 204 21.59 3.99 8.54
CA LYS A 204 22.06 4.37 7.19
C LYS A 204 20.99 4.19 6.10
N GLN A 205 20.10 3.23 6.27
CA GLN A 205 19.05 2.91 5.29
C GLN A 205 17.82 3.81 5.47
N PHE A 206 17.59 4.32 6.68
CA PHE A 206 16.60 5.38 6.98
C PHE A 206 17.19 6.80 6.86
N ASN A 207 18.49 6.91 6.54
CA ASN A 207 19.22 8.13 6.18
C ASN A 207 19.00 9.31 7.15
N ASN A 208 18.88 9.05 8.45
CA ASN A 208 18.58 10.03 9.49
C ASN A 208 17.30 10.87 9.24
N GLN A 209 16.36 10.35 8.45
CA GLN A 209 15.07 10.99 8.19
C GLN A 209 14.04 10.71 9.30
N THR A 210 14.43 9.94 10.31
CA THR A 210 13.60 9.54 11.42
C THR A 210 14.13 10.16 12.70
N SER A 211 13.24 10.76 13.49
CA SER A 211 13.51 11.13 14.87
C SER A 211 12.67 10.23 15.78
N SER A 212 13.18 9.93 16.96
CA SER A 212 12.51 9.06 17.92
C SER A 212 12.60 9.70 19.30
N ALA A 213 11.49 9.65 20.03
CA ALA A 213 11.44 10.17 21.38
C ALA A 213 10.51 9.34 22.25
N PHE A 214 10.86 9.26 23.53
CA PHE A 214 10.04 8.65 24.56
C PHE A 214 9.17 9.72 25.22
N LEU A 215 7.86 9.47 25.24
CA LEU A 215 6.91 10.34 25.94
C LEU A 215 6.70 9.82 27.36
N LYS A 216 6.97 10.68 28.35
CA LYS A 216 6.79 10.38 29.76
C LYS A 216 5.73 11.28 30.36
N LEU A 217 4.73 10.69 31.01
CA LEU A 217 3.76 11.41 31.84
C LEU A 217 4.22 11.37 33.31
N ALA A 218 4.50 12.53 33.89
CA ALA A 218 4.83 12.66 35.30
C ALA A 218 4.16 13.91 35.89
N ALA A 219 3.53 13.77 37.06
CA ALA A 219 2.81 14.87 37.73
C ALA A 219 1.79 15.61 36.84
N GLY A 220 1.13 14.90 35.91
CA GLY A 220 0.16 15.48 34.97
C GLY A 220 0.76 16.23 33.78
N GLN A 221 2.09 16.25 33.63
CA GLN A 221 2.79 16.86 32.49
C GLN A 221 3.42 15.78 31.60
N ILE A 222 3.24 15.92 30.28
CA ILE A 222 3.91 15.09 29.28
C ILE A 222 5.23 15.77 28.93
N SER A 223 6.34 15.04 29.09
CA SER A 223 7.68 15.44 28.66
C SER A 223 8.20 14.48 27.59
N GLU A 224 8.86 15.03 26.58
CA GLU A 224 9.52 14.28 25.51
C GLU A 224 11.01 14.09 25.82
N SER A 225 11.54 12.89 25.58
CA SER A 225 12.97 12.59 25.73
C SER A 225 13.47 11.92 24.45
N VAL A 226 14.34 12.61 23.71
CA VAL A 226 14.90 12.11 22.44
C VAL A 226 15.66 10.80 22.70
N ILE A 227 15.47 9.83 21.81
CA ILE A 227 16.16 8.54 21.82
C ILE A 227 17.21 8.56 20.73
N GLY A 228 18.48 8.64 21.13
CA GLY A 228 19.63 8.50 20.26
C GLY A 228 20.10 7.05 20.14
N LYS A 229 21.11 6.84 19.29
CA LYS A 229 21.74 5.54 19.07
C LYS A 229 22.41 4.99 20.33
N ASP A 230 23.07 5.85 21.10
CA ASP A 230 23.81 5.48 22.30
C ASP A 230 22.88 5.14 23.48
N ASP A 231 21.61 5.56 23.42
CA ASP A 231 20.58 5.21 24.40
C ASP A 231 20.08 3.76 24.20
N ILE A 232 20.31 3.16 23.03
CA ILE A 232 19.88 1.80 22.71
C ILE A 232 21.02 0.83 23.00
N GLN A 233 20.89 0.09 24.10
CA GLN A 233 21.86 -0.94 24.51
C GLN A 233 21.40 -2.34 24.10
N THR A 234 22.34 -3.19 23.69
CA THR A 234 22.07 -4.60 23.47
C THR A 234 21.87 -5.30 24.80
N PHE A 235 21.14 -6.41 24.77
CA PHE A 235 20.96 -7.24 25.95
C PHE A 235 22.31 -7.65 26.59
N SER A 236 23.33 -7.94 25.78
CA SER A 236 24.67 -8.26 26.30
C SER A 236 25.35 -7.09 26.99
N GLU A 237 25.18 -5.87 26.50
CA GLU A 237 25.73 -4.65 27.12
C GLU A 237 25.04 -4.41 28.46
N VAL A 238 23.70 -4.48 28.49
CA VAL A 238 22.89 -4.34 29.71
C VAL A 238 23.31 -5.34 30.79
N CYS A 239 23.49 -6.61 30.42
CA CYS A 239 23.93 -7.64 31.36
C CYS A 239 25.33 -7.35 31.93
N LYS A 240 26.29 -6.98 31.08
CA LYS A 240 27.66 -6.67 31.52
C LYS A 240 27.67 -5.48 32.47
N THR A 241 26.96 -4.41 32.13
CA THR A 241 26.82 -3.23 32.97
C THR A 241 26.13 -3.55 34.30
N ALA A 242 25.08 -4.38 34.28
CA ALA A 242 24.39 -4.79 35.50
C ALA A 242 25.27 -5.64 36.43
N ILE A 243 26.07 -6.55 35.89
CA ILE A 243 27.01 -7.37 36.65
C ILE A 243 28.12 -6.50 37.27
N ALA A 244 28.63 -5.52 36.53
CA ALA A 244 29.68 -4.61 36.98
C ALA A 244 29.21 -3.48 37.92
N SER A 245 27.90 -3.26 38.03
CA SER A 245 27.32 -2.19 38.86
C SER A 245 27.28 -2.52 40.35
N ASP A 246 26.97 -1.55 41.21
CA ASP A 246 26.76 -1.76 42.65
C ASP A 246 25.37 -2.32 43.00
N LYS A 247 24.68 -2.94 42.03
CA LYS A 247 23.40 -3.64 42.28
C LYS A 247 23.60 -4.82 43.25
N HIS A 248 22.53 -5.16 43.95
CA HIS A 248 22.50 -6.30 44.87
C HIS A 248 22.94 -7.61 44.20
N ASP A 249 23.65 -8.47 44.93
CA ASP A 249 24.24 -9.70 44.39
C ASP A 249 23.21 -10.65 43.76
N VAL A 250 21.99 -10.69 44.29
CA VAL A 250 20.87 -11.43 43.69
C VAL A 250 20.54 -10.91 42.29
N THR A 251 20.50 -9.59 42.09
CA THR A 251 20.26 -8.98 40.78
C THR A 251 21.41 -9.31 39.82
N LYS A 252 22.66 -9.24 40.28
CA LYS A 252 23.84 -9.64 39.50
C LYS A 252 23.78 -11.11 39.07
N LEU A 253 23.41 -12.01 39.99
CA LEU A 253 23.25 -13.44 39.72
C LEU A 253 22.17 -13.71 38.66
N ILE A 254 21.05 -12.98 38.71
CA ILE A 254 20.00 -13.09 37.67
C ILE A 254 20.60 -12.75 36.30
N TYR A 255 21.26 -11.59 36.14
CA TYR A 255 21.86 -11.21 34.86
C TYR A 255 22.98 -12.17 34.41
N LEU A 256 23.81 -12.66 35.33
CA LEU A 256 24.87 -13.62 35.05
C LEU A 256 24.32 -14.97 34.56
N SER A 257 23.20 -15.43 35.14
CA SER A 257 22.53 -16.67 34.72
C SER A 257 21.96 -16.58 33.31
N VAL A 258 21.50 -15.40 32.89
CA VAL A 258 21.00 -15.19 31.53
C VAL A 258 22.15 -15.10 30.53
N VAL A 259 23.26 -14.43 30.89
CA VAL A 259 24.47 -14.37 30.05
C VAL A 259 25.04 -15.76 29.78
N THR A 260 25.14 -16.60 30.82
CA THR A 260 25.62 -17.98 30.67
C THR A 260 24.72 -18.80 29.77
N LYS A 261 23.38 -18.71 29.93
CA LYS A 261 22.43 -19.36 29.00
C LYS A 261 22.60 -18.90 27.55
N LEU A 262 22.77 -17.60 27.32
CA LEU A 262 23.00 -17.05 25.97
C LEU A 262 24.31 -17.53 25.35
N LEU A 263 25.38 -17.61 26.14
CA LEU A 263 26.67 -18.17 25.71
C LEU A 263 26.54 -19.66 25.37
N THR A 264 25.84 -20.45 26.19
CA THR A 264 25.59 -21.87 25.90
C THR A 264 24.82 -22.05 24.59
N ILE A 265 23.77 -21.25 24.35
CA ILE A 265 22.99 -21.29 23.10
C ILE A 265 23.85 -20.89 21.89
N LYS A 266 24.67 -19.83 22.01
CA LYS A 266 25.59 -19.42 20.94
C LYS A 266 26.66 -20.49 20.64
N VAL A 267 27.24 -21.10 21.66
CA VAL A 267 28.21 -22.20 21.50
C VAL A 267 27.55 -23.42 20.85
N MET A 268 26.30 -23.71 21.19
CA MET A 268 25.53 -24.79 20.58
C MET A 268 25.21 -24.50 19.10
N LEU A 269 24.81 -23.26 18.75
CA LEU A 269 24.58 -22.83 17.37
C LEU A 269 25.87 -22.82 16.52
N ILE A 270 27.01 -22.39 17.10
CA ILE A 270 28.33 -22.42 16.45
C ILE A 270 28.79 -23.87 16.22
N LYS A 271 28.51 -24.79 17.14
CA LYS A 271 28.76 -26.22 16.94
C LYS A 271 27.80 -26.88 15.95
N CYS A 272 26.61 -26.32 15.72
CA CYS A 272 25.58 -26.87 14.85
C CYS A 272 25.56 -26.30 13.41
N SER A 273 26.48 -25.41 13.02
CA SER A 273 26.65 -24.95 11.64
C SER A 273 27.88 -25.63 10.98
N PRO A 274 27.84 -25.91 9.66
CA PRO A 274 28.05 -27.28 9.15
C PRO A 274 29.50 -27.61 8.81
N THR A 275 30.07 -28.58 9.53
CA THR A 275 31.17 -29.43 9.07
C THR A 275 30.82 -30.90 9.30
N PHE A 276 29.66 -31.34 8.82
CA PHE A 276 29.36 -32.77 8.67
C PHE A 276 28.51 -32.98 7.41
N CYS A 277 29.14 -32.80 6.26
CA CYS A 277 28.60 -33.27 4.99
C CYS A 277 29.77 -33.64 4.06
N THR A 278 30.62 -34.57 4.48
CA THR A 278 31.37 -35.42 3.53
C THR A 278 31.53 -36.81 4.13
N ARG A 279 31.35 -37.82 3.27
CA ARG A 279 31.57 -39.26 3.44
C ARG A 279 30.39 -40.06 3.98
N GLY A 280 29.57 -40.48 3.03
CA GLY A 280 28.70 -41.64 3.13
C GLY A 280 28.45 -42.20 1.74
N SER A 281 29.49 -42.69 1.06
CA SER A 281 29.32 -43.49 -0.15
C SER A 281 30.52 -44.41 -0.38
N VAL A 282 30.17 -45.70 -0.43
CA VAL A 282 30.83 -46.83 -1.08
C VAL A 282 31.76 -47.71 -0.23
N GLN A 283 31.29 -48.97 -0.12
CA GLN A 283 31.88 -50.24 0.35
C GLN A 283 31.85 -50.54 1.84
#